data_AF-A0A2D7K162-F1
#
_entry.id   AF-A0A2D7K162-F1
#
_cell.length_a   1.000
_cell.length_b   1.000
_cell.length_c   1.000
_cell.angle_alpha   90.00
_cell.angle_beta   90.00
_cell.angle_gamma   90.00
#
_symmetry.space_group_name_H-M   'P 1'
#
loop_
_entity.id
_entity.type
_entity.pdbx_description
1 polymer ?
#
loop_
_entity_poly.entity_id
_entity_poly.type
_entity_poly.pdbx_seq_one_letter_code
_entity_poly.pdbx_strand_id
1 'polypeptide(L)'
;MAQSPSENTDTHPVLGRILGWVDRPASGDRIFWALVVLCGVLFVADFTYHKHGHFAVENVPGFYAIYGFIMFTALILAAKTLRIFIKRPENYYGKAAVDSEDYPAAQLEKVDHDGA
;
A
#
# COMPACT_ATOMS: atom_id res chain seq x y z
N MET A 1 11.03 -20.58 -0.80
CA MET A 1 11.27 -19.19 -0.36
C MET A 1 12.76 -19.07 -0.11
N ALA A 2 13.51 -18.54 -1.08
CA ALA A 2 14.96 -18.40 -0.97
C ALA A 2 15.27 -17.34 0.10
N GLN A 3 16.09 -17.69 1.09
CA GLN A 3 16.60 -16.73 2.07
C GLN A 3 17.61 -15.84 1.35
N SER A 4 17.31 -14.55 1.25
CA SER A 4 18.23 -13.54 0.72
C SER A 4 19.47 -13.45 1.64
N PRO A 5 20.69 -13.33 1.09
CA PRO A 5 21.92 -13.13 1.87
C PRO A 5 21.79 -11.90 2.79
N SER A 6 22.42 -11.95 3.97
CA SER A 6 22.33 -10.94 5.03
C SER A 6 22.78 -9.56 4.54
N GLU A 7 21.80 -8.72 4.21
CA GLU A 7 21.97 -7.32 3.81
C GLU A 7 22.44 -6.49 5.01
N ASN A 8 23.58 -5.80 4.88
CA ASN A 8 24.13 -4.93 5.92
C ASN A 8 23.27 -3.67 6.05
N THR A 9 22.42 -3.65 7.08
CA THR A 9 21.44 -2.57 7.34
C THR A 9 22.05 -1.20 7.69
N ASP A 10 23.38 -1.13 7.78
CA ASP A 10 24.14 0.08 8.13
C ASP A 10 24.42 1.01 6.93
N THR A 11 24.18 0.56 5.69
CA THR A 11 24.37 1.37 4.48
C THR A 11 23.10 2.10 4.04
N HIS A 12 21.94 1.80 4.63
CA HIS A 12 20.69 2.47 4.26
C HIS A 12 20.64 3.92 4.76
N PRO A 13 20.00 4.83 3.98
CA PRO A 13 19.58 6.13 4.48
C PRO A 13 18.74 5.98 5.75
N VAL A 14 18.71 7.01 6.60
CA VAL A 14 17.98 7.00 7.89
C VAL A 14 16.54 6.49 7.74
N LEU A 15 15.85 6.88 6.67
CA LEU A 15 14.49 6.43 6.37
C LEU A 15 14.41 4.93 6.04
N GLY A 16 15.37 4.37 5.30
CA GLY A 16 15.40 2.94 5.00
C GLY A 16 15.62 2.10 6.25
N ARG A 17 16.41 2.60 7.20
CA ARG A 17 16.63 1.92 8.49
C ARG A 17 15.39 1.97 9.40
N ILE A 18 14.64 3.07 9.38
CA ILE A 18 13.39 3.21 10.15
C ILE A 18 12.26 2.40 9.51
N LEU A 19 12.14 2.39 8.17
CA LEU A 19 11.00 1.80 7.47
C LEU A 19 11.22 0.34 7.06
N GLY A 20 12.44 -0.20 7.16
CA GLY A 20 12.77 -1.57 6.75
C GLY A 20 12.00 -2.67 7.49
N TRP A 21 11.27 -2.34 8.57
CA TRP A 21 10.35 -3.30 9.18
C TRP A 21 9.14 -3.60 8.28
N VAL A 22 8.70 -2.68 7.42
CA VAL A 22 7.51 -2.82 6.56
C VAL A 22 7.70 -3.90 5.48
N ASP A 23 8.92 -4.09 4.97
CA ASP A 23 9.22 -5.08 3.91
C ASP A 23 9.25 -6.53 4.39
N ARG A 24 9.18 -6.77 5.70
CA ARG A 24 9.15 -8.13 6.22
C ARG A 24 7.81 -8.78 5.82
N PRO A 25 7.80 -10.05 5.38
CA PRO A 25 6.58 -10.70 4.90
C PRO A 25 5.46 -10.77 5.96
N ALA A 26 5.84 -10.77 7.24
CA ALA A 26 4.90 -10.76 8.37
C ALA A 26 4.34 -9.36 8.73
N SER A 27 4.86 -8.28 8.14
CA SER A 27 4.47 -6.91 8.51
C SER A 27 3.12 -6.51 7.92
N GLY A 28 2.72 -7.08 6.77
CA GLY A 28 1.37 -6.88 6.22
C GLY A 28 0.29 -7.32 7.20
N ASP A 29 0.41 -8.53 7.77
CA ASP A 29 -0.55 -9.05 8.75
C ASP A 29 -0.61 -8.19 10.02
N ARG A 30 0.54 -7.66 10.47
CA ARG A 30 0.57 -6.74 11.64
C ARG A 30 -0.16 -5.44 11.37
N ILE A 31 0.03 -4.83 10.20
CA ILE A 31 -0.65 -3.59 9.82
C ILE A 31 -2.16 -3.84 9.72
N PHE A 32 -2.58 -4.96 9.13
CA PHE A 32 -3.98 -5.36 9.08
C PHE A 32 -4.58 -5.52 10.48
N TRP A 33 -3.92 -6.27 11.37
CA TRP A 33 -4.38 -6.44 12.74
C TRP A 33 -4.41 -5.13 13.53
N ALA A 34 -3.42 -4.25 13.35
CA ALA A 34 -3.41 -2.93 13.96
C ALA A 34 -4.62 -2.08 13.52
N LEU A 35 -4.98 -2.14 12.23
CA LEU A 35 -6.18 -1.48 11.72
C LEU A 35 -7.46 -2.08 12.32
N VAL A 36 -7.56 -3.41 12.40
CA VAL A 36 -8.72 -4.09 13.01
C VAL A 36 -8.89 -3.69 14.46
N VAL A 37 -7.80 -3.66 15.23
CA VAL A 37 -7.81 -3.21 16.63
C VAL A 37 -8.25 -1.74 16.73
N LEU A 38 -7.72 -0.86 15.88
CA LEU A 38 -8.10 0.55 15.85
C LEU A 38 -9.59 0.74 15.54
N CYS A 39 -10.11 0.02 14.54
CA CYS A 39 -11.54 0.02 14.22
C CYS A 39 -12.39 -0.48 15.40
N GLY A 40 -11.96 -1.55 16.09
CA GLY A 40 -12.64 -2.07 17.27
C GLY A 40 -12.64 -1.07 18.43
N VAL A 41 -11.53 -0.40 18.69
CA VAL A 41 -11.43 0.65 19.74
C VAL A 41 -12.38 1.81 19.42
N LEU A 42 -12.39 2.29 18.18
CA LEU A 42 -13.29 3.36 17.74
C LEU A 42 -14.76 2.94 17.85
N PHE A 43 -15.08 1.68 17.52
CA PHE A 43 -16.42 1.13 17.66
C PHE A 43 -16.87 1.09 19.13
N VAL A 44 -16.00 0.67 20.06
CA VAL A 44 -16.30 0.66 21.50
C VAL A 44 -16.41 2.08 22.06
N ALA A 45 -15.54 3.00 21.62
CA ALA A 45 -15.61 4.40 22.00
C ALA A 45 -16.96 5.04 21.61
N ASP A 46 -17.59 4.56 20.54
CA ASP A 46 -18.91 5.00 20.09
C ASP A 46 -20.02 4.82 21.13
N PHE A 47 -19.85 3.86 22.05
CA PHE A 47 -20.80 3.59 23.15
C PHE A 47 -20.56 4.47 24.37
N THR A 48 -19.44 5.19 24.45
CA THR A 48 -19.06 5.95 25.65
C THR A 48 -19.70 7.34 25.72
N TYR A 49 -20.18 7.89 24.59
CA TYR A 49 -20.76 9.23 24.54
C TYR A 49 -22.13 9.22 23.85
N HIS A 50 -23.06 10.02 24.38
CA HIS A 50 -24.36 10.25 23.75
C HIS A 50 -24.21 11.20 22.56
N LYS A 51 -24.55 10.70 21.37
CA LYS A 51 -24.55 11.53 20.16
C LYS A 51 -25.85 12.31 20.07
N HIS A 52 -25.75 13.61 19.85
CA HIS A 52 -26.89 14.42 19.46
C HIS A 52 -27.00 14.39 17.92
N GLY A 53 -27.55 13.31 17.40
CA GLY A 53 -27.79 13.17 15.97
C GLY A 53 -28.96 14.04 15.52
N HIS A 54 -28.80 14.74 14.39
CA HIS A 54 -29.89 15.50 13.77
C HIS A 54 -30.92 14.56 13.11
N PHE A 55 -30.49 13.36 12.74
CA PHE A 55 -31.33 12.33 12.13
C PHE A 55 -31.48 11.12 13.03
N ALA A 56 -32.65 10.46 13.01
CA ALA A 56 -32.93 9.29 13.84
C ALA A 56 -31.92 8.14 13.67
N VAL A 57 -31.33 8.01 12.48
CA VAL A 57 -30.34 6.98 12.13
C VAL A 57 -28.99 7.22 12.82
N GLU A 58 -28.65 8.47 13.13
CA GLU A 58 -27.39 8.85 13.78
C GLU A 58 -27.36 8.53 15.28
N ASN A 59 -28.54 8.33 15.88
CA ASN A 59 -28.69 7.94 17.28
C ASN A 59 -28.50 6.42 17.47
N VAL A 60 -28.33 5.66 16.38
CA VAL A 60 -28.04 4.22 16.47
C VAL A 60 -26.58 4.06 16.90
N PRO A 61 -26.31 3.35 18.02
CA PRO A 61 -24.95 3.14 18.49
C PRO A 61 -24.15 2.32 17.46
N GLY A 62 -22.94 2.77 17.14
CA GLY A 62 -22.07 2.11 16.16
C GLY A 62 -22.38 2.44 14.69
N PHE A 63 -23.38 3.27 14.40
CA PHE A 63 -23.75 3.61 13.00
C PHE A 63 -22.57 4.13 12.19
N TYR A 64 -21.82 5.09 12.73
CA TYR A 64 -20.71 5.73 12.03
C TYR A 64 -19.53 4.80 11.79
N ALA A 65 -19.23 3.93 12.77
CA ALA A 65 -18.16 2.94 12.62
C ALA A 65 -18.50 1.92 11.53
N ILE A 66 -19.74 1.42 11.51
CA ILE A 66 -20.22 0.50 10.47
C ILE A 66 -20.26 1.20 9.10
N TYR A 67 -20.83 2.39 9.04
CA TYR A 67 -20.94 3.17 7.81
C TYR A 67 -19.56 3.50 7.22
N GLY A 68 -18.63 3.98 8.04
CA GLY A 68 -17.26 4.29 7.62
C GLY A 68 -16.53 3.05 7.08
N PHE A 69 -16.64 1.92 7.77
CA PHE A 69 -16.05 0.66 7.32
C PHE A 69 -16.62 0.19 5.98
N ILE A 70 -17.96 0.22 5.82
CA ILE A 70 -18.64 -0.18 4.59
C ILE A 70 -18.25 0.74 3.44
N MET A 71 -18.33 2.07 3.63
CA MET A 71 -18.02 3.03 2.59
C MET A 71 -16.56 2.96 2.15
N PHE A 72 -15.63 2.82 3.10
CA PHE A 72 -14.22 2.67 2.78
C PHE A 72 -13.94 1.36 2.01
N THR A 73 -14.55 0.25 2.44
CA THR A 73 -14.44 -1.03 1.73
C THR A 73 -15.02 -0.92 0.32
N ALA A 74 -16.17 -0.28 0.16
CA ALA A 74 -16.79 -0.04 -1.15
C ALA A 74 -15.88 0.79 -2.07
N LEU A 75 -15.22 1.83 -1.55
CA LEU A 75 -14.25 2.63 -2.31
C LEU A 75 -13.07 1.79 -2.80
N ILE A 76 -12.51 0.91 -1.96
CA ILE A 76 -11.42 0.01 -2.35
C ILE A 76 -11.88 -0.94 -3.47
N LEU A 77 -13.07 -1.53 -3.34
CA LEU A 77 -13.64 -2.43 -4.35
C LEU A 77 -13.93 -1.70 -5.67
N ALA A 78 -14.42 -0.46 -5.60
CA ALA A 78 -14.62 0.38 -6.77
C ALA A 78 -13.30 0.69 -7.47
N ALA A 79 -12.26 1.10 -6.72
CA ALA A 79 -10.93 1.35 -7.28
C ALA A 79 -10.32 0.09 -7.92
N LYS A 80 -10.48 -1.07 -7.27
CA LYS A 80 -10.04 -2.37 -7.81
C LYS A 80 -10.78 -2.73 -9.09
N THR A 81 -12.09 -2.49 -9.14
CA THR A 81 -12.91 -2.69 -10.33
C THR A 81 -12.46 -1.76 -11.46
N LEU A 82 -12.26 -0.48 -11.17
CA LEU A 82 -11.78 0.51 -12.12
C LEU A 82 -10.40 0.14 -12.68
N ARG A 83 -9.52 -0.43 -11.84
CA ARG A 83 -8.21 -0.95 -12.29
C ARG A 83 -8.36 -1.98 -13.40
N ILE A 84 -9.37 -2.84 -13.36
CA ILE A 84 -9.60 -3.83 -14.43
C ILE A 84 -9.94 -3.13 -15.74
N PHE A 85 -10.75 -2.07 -15.71
CA PHE A 85 -11.12 -1.30 -16.91
C PHE A 85 -9.97 -0.47 -17.49
N ILE A 86 -9.13 0.10 -16.62
CA ILE A 86 -8.02 0.98 -17.04
C ILE A 86 -6.76 0.18 -17.44
N LYS A 87 -6.55 -1.00 -16.85
CA LYS A 87 -5.31 -1.78 -17.05
C LYS A 87 -5.06 -2.01 -18.55
N ARG A 88 -3.95 -1.48 -19.04
CA ARG A 88 -3.46 -1.72 -20.39
C ARG A 88 -2.60 -3.00 -20.42
N PRO A 89 -2.55 -3.69 -21.56
CA PRO A 89 -1.65 -4.82 -21.73
C PRO A 89 -0.19 -4.34 -21.73
N GLU A 90 0.74 -5.22 -21.34
CA GLU A 90 2.16 -4.89 -21.19
C GLU A 90 2.79 -4.43 -22.51
N ASN A 91 2.28 -4.94 -23.63
CA ASN A 91 2.72 -4.61 -24.98
C ASN A 91 1.96 -3.43 -25.61
N TYR A 92 1.25 -2.60 -24.82
CA TYR A 92 0.43 -1.50 -25.35
C TYR A 92 1.20 -0.52 -26.25
N TYR A 93 2.46 -0.20 -25.91
CA TYR A 93 3.33 0.64 -26.75
C TYR A 93 4.19 -0.17 -27.73
N GLY A 94 4.32 -1.49 -27.51
CA GLY A 94 5.02 -2.41 -28.41
C GLY A 94 6.36 -1.86 -28.89
N LYS A 95 6.51 -1.72 -30.21
CA LYS A 95 7.73 -1.24 -30.89
C LYS A 95 7.93 0.28 -30.83
N ALA A 96 6.95 1.03 -30.35
CA ALA A 96 7.04 2.47 -30.13
C ALA A 96 7.41 2.81 -28.67
N ALA A 97 7.72 1.80 -27.85
CA ALA A 97 8.22 2.00 -26.50
C ALA A 97 9.67 2.47 -26.55
N VAL A 98 10.02 3.47 -25.74
CA VAL A 98 11.40 3.97 -25.63
C VAL A 98 12.37 2.86 -25.22
N ASP A 99 11.92 1.93 -24.38
CA ASP A 99 12.69 0.77 -23.93
C ASP A 99 13.03 -0.22 -25.06
N SER A 100 12.35 -0.11 -26.21
CA SER A 100 12.61 -0.93 -27.40
C SER A 100 13.53 -0.27 -28.43
N GLU A 101 13.95 0.97 -28.19
CA GLU A 101 14.95 1.67 -29.02
C GLU A 101 16.37 1.25 -28.61
N ASP A 102 17.25 1.12 -29.60
CA ASP A 102 18.67 0.82 -29.34
C ASP A 102 19.34 2.05 -28.70
N TYR A 103 19.85 1.89 -27.49
CA TYR A 103 20.39 3.01 -26.72
C TYR A 103 21.71 3.47 -27.37
N PRO A 104 21.91 4.78 -27.62
CA PRO A 104 23.09 5.26 -28.31
C PRO A 104 24.36 4.96 -27.51
N ALA A 105 25.27 4.18 -28.11
CA ALA A 105 26.53 3.76 -27.49
C ALA A 105 27.40 4.94 -26.99
N ALA A 106 27.24 6.13 -27.56
CA ALA A 106 27.93 7.35 -27.14
C ALA A 106 27.45 7.90 -25.78
N GLN A 107 26.27 7.50 -25.31
CA GLN A 107 25.70 7.90 -24.02
C GLN A 107 25.81 6.80 -22.96
N LEU A 108 26.32 5.61 -23.31
CA LEU A 108 26.56 4.53 -22.38
C LEU A 108 27.90 4.74 -21.66
N GLU A 109 27.82 5.22 -20.41
CA GLU A 109 28.95 5.14 -19.50
C GLU A 109 29.13 3.68 -19.07
N LYS A 110 30.07 2.98 -19.72
CA LYS A 110 30.42 1.61 -19.34
C LYS A 110 31.39 1.67 -18.17
N VAL A 111 30.87 1.44 -16.97
CA VAL A 111 31.70 1.23 -15.78
C VAL A 111 32.24 -0.19 -15.86
N ASP A 112 33.55 -0.29 -16.04
CA ASP A 112 34.25 -1.56 -16.05
C ASP A 112 34.32 -2.11 -14.61
N HIS A 113 33.85 -3.34 -14.44
CA HIS A 113 33.91 -4.08 -13.17
C HIS A 113 34.93 -5.22 -13.25
N ASP A 114 36.02 -5.01 -13.97
CA ASP A 114 37.19 -5.88 -13.96
C ASP A 114 38.02 -5.66 -12.68
N GLY A 115 37.59 -6.23 -11.54
CA GLY A 115 38.45 -6.27 -10.35
C GLY A 115 37.82 -6.41 -8.95
N ALA A 116 36.90 -7.36 -8.74
CA ALA A 116 36.49 -7.78 -7.40
C ALA A 116 36.56 -9.31 -7.24
#